data_AF-G1QML0-F1
#
_entry.id   AF-G1QML0-F1
#
_cell.length_a   1.000
_cell.length_b   1.000
_cell.length_c   1.000
_cell.angle_alpha   90.00
_cell.angle_beta   90.00
_cell.angle_gamma   90.00
#
_symmetry.space_group_name_H-M   'P 1'
#
loop_
_entity.id
_entity.type
_entity.pdbx_description
1 polymer ?
#
loop_
_entity_poly.entity_id
_entity_poly.type
_entity_poly.pdbx_seq_one_letter_code
_entity_poly.pdbx_strand_id
1 'polypeptide(L)'
;MQIIRHSEQTLKTALISKNPVLVSQYEKLDAGEQRLMNEAFQRASDLFGPITLHSPSDWITSHPEAPQDFEQFFSDPYRKTPSPNKRSIYIQSIGSLGNTRIISEEYIKWLTGYCKAYFYGLRVKLLEPVPVSATRCSFRVNENTHNLQIHAGDILKFLKKKKPEDAFCVVGITMIDLYPRDSWNFVFGQASLTDGVGIFSFARYGSDFYSMRYEGKVKKLKKTSSSDYSIFDNYYIPEITSVLLLRSCKALVRWIDDESSDIPGATPEHSREDNGNLPKPVEAFKEWKEWIIKCLAVLQK
;
A
#
# COMPACT_ATOMS: atom_id res chain seq x y z
N MET A 1 -14.70 -1.65 25.93
CA MET A 1 -14.46 -2.60 24.83
C MET A 1 -15.80 -3.11 24.31
N GLN A 2 -16.14 -2.79 23.07
CA GLN A 2 -17.38 -3.21 22.41
C GLN A 2 -17.02 -4.02 21.17
N ILE A 3 -17.67 -5.14 20.93
CA ILE A 3 -17.44 -5.95 19.73
C ILE A 3 -18.57 -5.69 18.74
N ILE A 4 -18.25 -5.22 17.54
CA ILE A 4 -19.22 -5.04 16.45
C ILE A 4 -19.51 -6.43 15.88
N ARG A 5 -20.78 -6.82 15.88
CA ARG A 5 -21.24 -8.09 15.32
C ARG A 5 -22.44 -7.88 14.43
N HIS A 6 -22.43 -8.58 13.30
CA HIS A 6 -23.57 -8.64 12.38
C HIS A 6 -24.16 -10.05 12.37
N SER A 7 -25.45 -10.15 12.04
CA SER A 7 -26.06 -11.45 11.82
C SER A 7 -25.50 -12.07 10.53
N GLU A 8 -25.50 -13.41 10.44
CA GLU A 8 -25.13 -14.10 9.20
C GLU A 8 -25.96 -13.61 8.01
N GLN A 9 -27.26 -13.34 8.21
CA GLN A 9 -28.14 -12.84 7.16
C GLN A 9 -27.72 -11.43 6.68
N THR A 10 -27.29 -10.57 7.60
CA THR A 10 -26.76 -9.23 7.29
C THR A 10 -25.49 -9.36 6.46
N LEU A 11 -24.54 -10.21 6.89
CA LEU A 11 -23.28 -10.41 6.18
C LEU A 11 -23.50 -11.03 4.80
N LYS A 12 -24.38 -12.03 4.67
CA LYS A 12 -24.76 -12.62 3.36
C LYS A 12 -25.34 -11.56 2.43
N THR A 13 -26.24 -10.71 2.95
CA THR A 13 -26.82 -9.61 2.17
C THR A 13 -25.73 -8.64 1.72
N ALA A 14 -24.78 -8.28 2.59
CA ALA A 14 -23.73 -7.32 2.26
C ALA A 14 -22.66 -7.88 1.30
N LEU A 15 -22.25 -9.15 1.46
CA LEU A 15 -21.14 -9.74 0.71
C LEU A 15 -21.56 -10.44 -0.59
N ILE A 16 -22.79 -10.93 -0.69
CA ILE A 16 -23.32 -11.61 -1.90
C ILE A 16 -24.31 -10.72 -2.66
N SER A 17 -25.03 -9.83 -1.95
CA SER A 17 -26.20 -9.08 -2.43
C SER A 17 -27.51 -9.90 -2.51
N LYS A 18 -28.64 -9.18 -2.57
CA LYS A 18 -29.97 -9.71 -2.92
C LYS A 18 -30.25 -9.64 -4.42
N ASN A 19 -29.38 -8.98 -5.19
CA ASN A 19 -29.49 -8.85 -6.62
C ASN A 19 -29.29 -10.21 -7.30
N PRO A 20 -30.28 -10.73 -8.06
CA PRO A 20 -30.20 -12.07 -8.65
C PRO A 20 -28.99 -12.27 -9.55
N VAL A 21 -28.48 -11.20 -10.19
CA VAL A 21 -27.29 -11.27 -11.06
C VAL A 21 -26.03 -11.54 -10.23
N LEU A 22 -25.87 -10.85 -9.09
CA LEU A 22 -24.72 -11.01 -8.21
C LEU A 22 -24.76 -12.34 -7.47
N VAL A 23 -25.94 -12.77 -7.03
CA VAL A 23 -26.16 -14.11 -6.46
C VAL A 23 -25.76 -15.20 -7.45
N SER A 24 -26.18 -15.09 -8.71
CA SER A 24 -25.80 -16.05 -9.75
C SER A 24 -24.29 -16.05 -10.04
N GLN A 25 -23.58 -14.93 -9.87
CA GLN A 25 -22.12 -14.89 -9.98
C GLN A 25 -21.46 -15.66 -8.83
N TYR A 26 -21.95 -15.47 -7.60
CA TYR A 26 -21.47 -16.20 -6.43
C TYR A 26 -21.67 -17.71 -6.59
N GLU A 27 -22.83 -18.15 -7.05
CA GLU A 27 -23.14 -19.57 -7.27
C GLU A 27 -22.25 -20.25 -8.33
N LYS A 28 -21.65 -19.46 -9.24
CA LYS A 28 -20.71 -19.94 -10.26
C LYS A 28 -19.27 -20.10 -9.77
N LEU A 29 -18.94 -19.56 -8.60
CA LEU A 29 -17.63 -19.76 -7.99
C LEU A 29 -17.39 -21.25 -7.73
N ASP A 30 -16.14 -21.68 -7.77
CA ASP A 30 -15.83 -23.07 -7.47
C ASP A 30 -16.04 -23.40 -5.98
N ALA A 31 -16.12 -24.69 -5.65
CA ALA A 31 -16.41 -25.12 -4.28
C ALA A 31 -15.36 -24.65 -3.26
N GLY A 32 -14.10 -24.45 -3.67
CA GLY A 32 -13.04 -23.89 -2.82
C GLY A 32 -13.24 -22.41 -2.56
N GLU A 33 -13.54 -21.63 -3.60
CA GLU A 33 -13.85 -20.20 -3.49
C GLU A 33 -15.09 -19.95 -2.62
N GLN A 34 -16.17 -20.72 -2.83
CA GLN A 34 -17.37 -20.63 -2.00
C GLN A 34 -17.08 -20.97 -0.54
N ARG A 35 -16.27 -22.01 -0.28
CA ARG A 35 -15.85 -22.34 1.10
C ARG A 35 -15.10 -21.18 1.75
N LEU A 36 -14.14 -20.57 1.04
CA LEU A 36 -13.39 -19.42 1.54
C LEU A 36 -14.31 -18.23 1.84
N MET A 37 -15.25 -17.90 0.96
CA MET A 37 -16.19 -16.80 1.19
C MET A 37 -17.16 -17.10 2.35
N ASN A 38 -17.58 -18.35 2.51
CA ASN A 38 -18.45 -18.76 3.60
C ASN A 38 -17.79 -18.65 4.99
N GLU A 39 -16.46 -18.62 5.08
CA GLU A 39 -15.75 -18.34 6.33
C GLU A 39 -16.15 -16.98 6.92
N ALA A 40 -16.48 -15.99 6.09
CA ALA A 40 -16.92 -14.67 6.54
C ALA A 40 -18.24 -14.71 7.33
N PHE A 41 -19.02 -15.79 7.21
CA PHE A 41 -20.29 -15.97 7.91
C PHE A 41 -20.15 -16.76 9.21
N GLN A 42 -19.00 -17.39 9.44
CA GLN A 42 -18.78 -18.24 10.59
C GLN A 42 -18.27 -17.42 11.78
N ARG A 43 -18.99 -17.48 12.91
CA ARG A 43 -18.63 -16.73 14.13
C ARG A 43 -17.27 -17.08 14.72
N ALA A 44 -16.76 -18.27 14.43
CA ALA A 44 -15.49 -18.78 14.94
C ALA A 44 -14.39 -18.84 13.87
N SER A 45 -14.61 -18.21 12.70
CA SER A 45 -13.55 -18.17 11.70
C SER A 45 -12.44 -17.25 12.17
N ASP A 46 -11.21 -17.76 12.14
CA ASP A 46 -10.04 -16.93 12.37
C ASP A 46 -9.80 -15.95 11.22
N LEU A 47 -10.43 -16.14 10.05
CA LEU A 47 -10.16 -15.35 8.83
C LEU A 47 -10.90 -14.01 8.79
N PHE A 48 -12.07 -13.94 9.43
CA PHE A 48 -12.94 -12.77 9.42
C PHE A 48 -13.46 -12.52 10.83
N GLY A 49 -12.56 -12.12 11.73
CA GLY A 49 -12.88 -11.83 13.12
C GLY A 49 -13.78 -10.59 13.25
N PRO A 50 -14.65 -10.52 14.28
CA PRO A 50 -15.45 -9.33 14.53
C PRO A 50 -14.58 -8.16 14.99
N ILE A 51 -14.91 -6.95 14.54
CA ILE A 51 -14.17 -5.74 14.90
C ILE A 51 -14.36 -5.45 16.40
N THR A 52 -13.25 -5.32 17.12
CA THR A 52 -13.25 -4.94 18.53
C THR A 52 -12.92 -3.45 18.65
N LEU A 53 -13.87 -2.69 19.18
CA LEU A 53 -13.68 -1.29 19.56
C LEU A 53 -13.14 -1.22 20.99
N HIS A 54 -12.02 -0.54 21.16
CA HIS A 54 -11.35 -0.35 22.43
C HIS A 54 -11.74 0.97 23.08
N SER A 55 -11.96 2.03 22.30
CA SER A 55 -12.26 3.37 22.81
C SER A 55 -13.19 4.19 21.90
N PRO A 56 -13.78 5.30 22.38
CA PRO A 56 -14.50 6.25 21.53
C PRO A 56 -13.64 6.97 20.49
N SER A 57 -12.31 6.95 20.64
CA SER A 57 -11.38 7.55 19.69
C SER A 57 -11.19 6.69 18.42
N ASP A 58 -11.49 5.39 18.49
CA ASP A 58 -11.39 4.48 17.35
C ASP A 58 -12.16 5.05 16.13
N TRP A 59 -11.57 5.08 14.93
CA TRP A 59 -12.12 5.80 13.76
C TRP A 59 -13.54 5.40 13.37
N ILE A 60 -13.91 4.12 13.43
CA ILE A 60 -15.29 3.71 13.12
C ILE A 60 -16.30 4.54 13.96
N THR A 61 -15.90 4.94 15.16
CA THR A 61 -16.69 5.81 16.03
C THR A 61 -16.42 7.30 15.77
N SER A 62 -15.15 7.71 15.63
CA SER A 62 -14.78 9.13 15.50
C SER A 62 -14.98 9.72 14.10
N HIS A 63 -15.03 8.87 13.07
CA HIS A 63 -15.13 9.20 11.65
C HIS A 63 -16.19 8.31 10.98
N PRO A 64 -17.49 8.60 11.20
CA PRO A 64 -18.56 7.80 10.61
C PRO A 64 -18.56 7.89 9.09
N GLU A 65 -18.25 6.77 8.44
CA GLU A 65 -18.30 6.60 6.98
C GLU A 65 -19.57 5.86 6.57
N ALA A 66 -20.08 6.14 5.37
CA ALA A 66 -21.16 5.34 4.80
C ALA A 66 -20.63 3.93 4.50
N PRO A 67 -21.30 2.86 4.96
CA PRO A 67 -20.87 1.51 4.63
C PRO A 67 -20.98 1.29 3.12
N GLN A 68 -20.07 0.49 2.57
CA GLN A 68 -20.12 0.03 1.20
C GLN A 68 -20.30 -1.49 1.18
N ASP A 69 -21.44 -1.97 0.68
CA ASP A 69 -21.66 -3.39 0.42
C ASP A 69 -21.11 -3.82 -0.96
N PHE A 70 -21.13 -5.13 -1.23
CA PHE A 70 -20.63 -5.70 -2.48
C PHE A 70 -21.41 -5.18 -3.69
N GLU A 71 -22.71 -4.96 -3.59
CA GLU A 71 -23.51 -4.46 -4.72
C GLU A 71 -23.16 -3.02 -5.06
N GLN A 72 -23.00 -2.17 -4.04
CA GLN A 72 -22.57 -0.78 -4.18
C GLN A 72 -21.16 -0.72 -4.78
N PHE A 73 -20.23 -1.53 -4.27
CA PHE A 73 -18.89 -1.64 -4.85
C PHE A 73 -18.95 -2.12 -6.31
N PHE A 74 -19.69 -3.18 -6.59
CA PHE A 74 -19.74 -3.80 -7.91
C PHE A 74 -20.36 -2.87 -8.96
N SER A 75 -21.37 -2.09 -8.55
CA SER A 75 -22.15 -1.19 -9.40
C SER A 75 -21.52 0.20 -9.57
N ASP A 76 -20.42 0.50 -8.86
CA ASP A 76 -19.73 1.79 -8.98
C ASP A 76 -19.21 1.99 -10.42
N PRO A 77 -19.66 3.04 -11.14
CA PRO A 77 -19.23 3.30 -12.52
C PRO A 77 -17.74 3.65 -12.63
N TYR A 78 -17.10 4.06 -11.54
CA TYR A 78 -15.67 4.37 -11.48
C TYR A 78 -14.81 3.15 -11.16
N ARG A 79 -15.42 2.00 -10.79
CA ARG A 79 -14.69 0.77 -10.48
C ARG A 79 -13.90 0.29 -11.69
N LYS A 80 -12.59 0.09 -11.49
CA LYS A 80 -11.73 -0.56 -12.49
C LYS A 80 -11.80 -2.06 -12.30
N THR A 81 -12.38 -2.75 -13.28
CA THR A 81 -12.48 -4.22 -13.28
C THR A 81 -11.38 -4.80 -14.19
N PRO A 82 -10.59 -5.77 -13.71
CA PRO A 82 -9.69 -6.50 -14.59
C PRO A 82 -10.46 -7.14 -15.74
N SER A 83 -9.86 -7.13 -16.92
CA SER A 83 -10.44 -7.76 -18.11
C SER A 83 -9.51 -8.83 -18.66
N PRO A 84 -9.98 -9.75 -19.52
CA PRO A 84 -9.10 -10.75 -20.14
C PRO A 84 -7.84 -10.16 -20.78
N ASN A 85 -7.95 -8.92 -21.30
CA ASN A 85 -6.86 -8.18 -21.91
C ASN A 85 -6.06 -7.33 -20.91
N LYS A 86 -6.63 -6.94 -19.76
CA LYS A 86 -5.97 -6.15 -18.71
C LYS A 86 -6.05 -6.84 -17.36
N ARG A 87 -5.24 -7.90 -17.19
CA ARG A 87 -5.21 -8.76 -15.99
C ARG A 87 -3.83 -8.92 -15.38
N SER A 88 -2.87 -8.10 -15.78
CA SER A 88 -1.50 -8.14 -15.28
C SER A 88 -1.23 -6.99 -14.33
N ILE A 89 -0.81 -7.30 -13.10
CA ILE A 89 -0.14 -6.37 -12.19
C ILE A 89 1.34 -6.42 -12.52
N TYR A 90 1.93 -5.28 -12.87
CA TYR A 90 3.36 -5.17 -13.10
C TYR A 90 4.03 -4.53 -11.89
N ILE A 91 5.16 -5.08 -11.45
CA ILE A 91 6.01 -4.49 -10.42
C ILE A 91 7.24 -3.87 -11.11
N GLN A 92 7.49 -2.58 -10.87
CA GLN A 92 8.61 -1.83 -11.42
C GLN A 92 9.56 -1.38 -10.30
N SER A 93 10.76 -1.93 -10.25
CA SER A 93 11.78 -1.45 -9.32
C SER A 93 12.35 -0.12 -9.79
N ILE A 94 12.41 0.88 -8.91
CA ILE A 94 13.03 2.19 -9.15
C ILE A 94 14.22 2.36 -8.19
N GLY A 95 15.42 2.44 -8.75
CA GLY A 95 16.67 2.32 -8.01
C GLY A 95 16.96 0.87 -7.61
N SER A 96 18.05 0.67 -6.86
CA SER A 96 18.34 -0.66 -6.31
C SER A 96 17.42 -0.95 -5.12
N LEU A 97 16.99 -2.21 -5.00
CA LEU A 97 16.10 -2.66 -3.93
C LEU A 97 16.85 -3.32 -2.78
N GLY A 98 18.05 -3.83 -3.01
CA GLY A 98 18.88 -4.46 -1.99
C GLY A 98 20.34 -4.05 -2.11
N ASN A 99 21.10 -4.32 -1.06
CA ASN A 99 22.55 -4.14 -1.02
C ASN A 99 23.30 -5.22 -1.82
N THR A 100 22.65 -6.36 -2.11
CA THR A 100 23.16 -7.41 -2.99
C THR A 100 22.09 -7.88 -3.96
N ARG A 101 22.52 -8.53 -5.05
CA ARG A 101 21.62 -9.14 -6.03
C ARG A 101 20.74 -10.22 -5.42
N ILE A 102 21.30 -11.11 -4.59
CA ILE A 102 20.57 -12.22 -3.96
C ILE A 102 19.45 -11.70 -3.07
N ILE A 103 19.75 -10.71 -2.23
CA ILE A 103 18.77 -10.08 -1.32
C ILE A 103 17.66 -9.38 -2.12
N SER A 104 18.02 -8.72 -3.23
CA SER A 104 17.04 -8.09 -4.12
C SER A 104 16.10 -9.13 -4.75
N GLU A 105 16.62 -10.27 -5.19
CA GLU A 105 15.85 -11.36 -5.80
C GLU A 105 14.89 -12.02 -4.79
N GLU A 106 15.34 -12.26 -3.55
CA GLU A 106 14.51 -12.83 -2.49
C GLU A 106 13.36 -11.89 -2.10
N TYR A 107 13.65 -10.60 -1.94
CA TYR A 107 12.64 -9.61 -1.60
C TYR A 107 11.55 -9.47 -2.68
N ILE A 108 11.98 -9.44 -3.95
CA ILE A 108 11.07 -9.43 -5.10
C ILE A 108 10.22 -10.70 -5.14
N LYS A 109 10.79 -11.86 -4.79
CA LYS A 109 10.05 -13.12 -4.69
C LYS A 109 8.96 -13.05 -3.62
N TRP A 110 9.24 -12.49 -2.43
CA TRP A 110 8.22 -12.29 -1.39
C TRP A 110 7.12 -11.34 -1.85
N LEU A 111 7.46 -10.16 -2.36
CA LEU A 111 6.47 -9.19 -2.85
C LEU A 111 5.58 -9.79 -3.94
N THR A 112 6.18 -10.52 -4.89
CA THR A 112 5.43 -11.21 -5.94
C THR A 112 4.50 -12.28 -5.38
N GLY A 113 4.97 -13.05 -4.39
CA GLY A 113 4.16 -14.06 -3.70
C GLY A 113 2.95 -13.43 -3.02
N TYR A 114 3.15 -12.33 -2.30
CA TYR A 114 2.06 -11.58 -1.66
C TYR A 114 1.04 -11.05 -2.66
N CYS A 115 1.48 -10.38 -3.71
CA CYS A 115 0.58 -9.87 -4.73
C CYS A 115 -0.24 -10.99 -5.39
N LYS A 116 0.38 -12.15 -5.67
CA LYS A 116 -0.33 -13.30 -6.26
C LYS A 116 -1.37 -13.90 -5.31
N ALA A 117 -1.04 -13.98 -4.02
CA ALA A 117 -1.94 -14.52 -3.01
C ALA A 117 -3.14 -13.59 -2.76
N TYR A 118 -2.90 -12.29 -2.65
CA TYR A 118 -3.95 -11.31 -2.36
C TYR A 118 -4.82 -11.00 -3.59
N PHE A 119 -4.20 -10.78 -4.75
CA PHE A 119 -4.91 -10.48 -6.00
C PHE A 119 -5.11 -11.74 -6.83
N TYR A 120 -5.77 -12.72 -6.24
CA TYR A 120 -6.07 -14.00 -6.89
C TYR A 120 -6.78 -13.79 -8.23
N GLY A 121 -6.42 -14.59 -9.24
CA GLY A 121 -6.90 -14.45 -10.62
C GLY A 121 -6.14 -13.42 -11.48
N LEU A 122 -5.34 -12.52 -10.87
CA LEU A 122 -4.44 -11.64 -11.61
C LEU A 122 -3.05 -12.24 -11.81
N ARG A 123 -2.43 -11.87 -12.93
CA ARG A 123 -1.03 -12.21 -13.21
C ARG A 123 -0.14 -11.16 -12.57
N VAL A 124 0.92 -11.59 -11.89
CA VAL A 124 1.95 -10.67 -11.38
C VAL A 124 3.22 -10.86 -12.20
N LYS A 125 3.70 -9.78 -12.81
CA LYS A 125 4.90 -9.75 -13.65
C LYS A 125 5.88 -8.71 -13.14
N LEU A 126 7.16 -8.98 -13.33
CA LEU A 126 8.24 -8.06 -12.97
C LEU A 126 8.71 -7.35 -14.24
N LEU A 127 8.97 -6.05 -14.14
CA LEU A 127 9.67 -5.28 -15.14
C LEU A 127 11.15 -5.18 -14.78
N GLU A 128 11.99 -4.96 -15.79
CA GLU A 128 13.42 -4.72 -15.58
C GLU A 128 13.64 -3.53 -14.63
N PRO A 129 14.54 -3.63 -13.64
CA PRO A 129 14.85 -2.52 -12.75
C PRO A 129 15.28 -1.26 -13.50
N VAL A 130 14.79 -0.11 -13.07
CA VAL A 130 15.05 1.18 -13.69
C VAL A 130 15.88 2.05 -12.74
N PRO A 131 17.02 2.63 -13.19
CA PRO A 131 17.78 3.57 -12.37
C PRO A 131 16.99 4.87 -12.18
N VAL A 132 17.21 5.56 -11.06
CA VAL A 132 16.49 6.81 -10.72
C VAL A 132 16.63 7.86 -11.84
N SER A 133 17.82 7.97 -12.44
CA SER A 133 18.11 8.90 -13.55
C SER A 133 17.20 8.73 -14.77
N ALA A 134 16.79 7.49 -15.07
CA ALA A 134 15.91 7.22 -16.21
C ALA A 134 14.47 7.73 -15.98
N THR A 135 14.06 7.92 -14.72
CA THR A 135 12.75 8.47 -14.39
C THR A 135 12.69 9.99 -14.58
N ARG A 136 13.84 10.66 -14.52
CA ARG A 136 13.97 12.12 -14.52
C ARG A 136 13.13 12.80 -13.43
N CYS A 137 12.89 12.12 -12.31
CA CYS A 137 12.10 12.68 -11.21
C CYS A 137 12.86 13.77 -10.47
N SER A 138 12.14 14.78 -10.00
CA SER A 138 12.67 15.73 -9.03
C SER A 138 13.09 15.00 -7.75
N PHE A 139 14.14 15.48 -7.08
CA PHE A 139 14.61 14.93 -5.81
C PHE A 139 15.14 16.03 -4.90
N ARG A 140 15.17 15.74 -3.59
CA ARG A 140 15.66 16.66 -2.56
C ARG A 140 16.34 15.93 -1.42
N VAL A 141 17.05 16.66 -0.56
CA VAL A 141 17.43 16.18 0.77
C VAL A 141 16.38 16.68 1.74
N ASN A 142 15.81 15.78 2.53
CA ASN A 142 14.87 16.15 3.58
C ASN A 142 15.61 16.88 4.71
N GLU A 143 15.10 18.03 5.15
CA GLU A 143 15.78 18.85 6.15
C GLU A 143 15.83 18.20 7.54
N ASN A 144 14.82 17.41 7.91
CA ASN A 144 14.71 16.78 9.22
C ASN A 144 15.53 15.49 9.31
N THR A 145 15.47 14.64 8.29
CA THR A 145 16.13 13.32 8.29
C THR A 145 17.51 13.35 7.65
N HIS A 146 17.80 14.35 6.83
CA HIS A 146 18.97 14.42 5.94
C HIS A 146 19.06 13.28 4.91
N ASN A 147 17.96 12.57 4.65
CA ASN A 147 17.88 11.50 3.66
C ASN A 147 17.45 12.05 2.28
N LEU A 148 17.85 11.38 1.20
CA LEU A 148 17.32 11.67 -0.13
C LEU A 148 15.84 11.29 -0.23
N GLN A 149 15.08 12.15 -0.91
CA GLN A 149 13.70 11.88 -1.29
C GLN A 149 13.51 12.11 -2.78
N ILE A 150 12.73 11.27 -3.44
CA ILE A 150 12.32 11.43 -4.85
C ILE A 150 10.83 11.80 -4.94
N HIS A 151 10.47 12.59 -5.94
CA HIS A 151 9.12 13.13 -6.08
C HIS A 151 8.16 12.07 -6.60
N ALA A 152 7.22 11.63 -5.76
CA ALA A 152 6.30 10.54 -6.09
C ALA A 152 5.47 10.82 -7.36
N GLY A 153 4.97 12.05 -7.51
CA GLY A 153 4.20 12.44 -8.69
C GLY A 153 4.97 12.36 -10.02
N ASP A 154 6.28 12.57 -10.02
CA ASP A 154 7.09 12.47 -11.25
C ASP A 154 7.32 11.00 -11.61
N ILE A 155 7.50 10.14 -10.61
CA ILE A 155 7.54 8.69 -10.80
C ILE A 155 6.21 8.18 -11.37
N LEU A 156 5.06 8.65 -10.88
CA LEU A 156 3.76 8.25 -11.43
C LEU A 156 3.61 8.62 -12.92
N LYS A 157 4.07 9.82 -13.32
CA LYS A 157 4.09 10.23 -14.74
C LYS A 157 4.98 9.29 -15.57
N PHE A 158 6.15 8.93 -15.05
CA PHE A 158 7.05 7.98 -15.70
C PHE A 158 6.40 6.59 -15.87
N LEU A 159 5.83 6.03 -14.80
CA LEU A 159 5.16 4.72 -14.82
C LEU A 159 3.98 4.71 -15.79
N LYS A 160 3.17 5.78 -15.81
CA LYS A 160 2.06 5.93 -16.77
C LYS A 160 2.56 5.85 -18.22
N LYS A 161 3.66 6.53 -18.53
CA LYS A 161 4.26 6.52 -19.87
C LYS A 161 4.82 5.15 -20.26
N LYS A 162 5.27 4.34 -19.29
CA LYS A 162 5.87 3.02 -19.50
C LYS A 162 4.91 1.85 -19.27
N LYS A 163 3.64 2.13 -18.96
CA LYS A 163 2.64 1.12 -18.63
C LYS A 163 2.41 0.17 -19.81
N PRO A 164 2.64 -1.15 -19.64
CA PRO A 164 2.32 -2.13 -20.66
C PRO A 164 0.83 -2.13 -21.01
N GLU A 165 0.48 -2.46 -22.26
CA GLU A 165 -0.91 -2.42 -22.74
C GLU A 165 -1.83 -3.41 -22.00
N ASP A 166 -1.30 -4.59 -21.65
CA ASP A 166 -2.02 -5.64 -20.90
C ASP A 166 -2.02 -5.41 -19.36
N ALA A 167 -1.43 -4.30 -18.90
CA ALA A 167 -1.37 -3.97 -17.50
C ALA A 167 -2.75 -3.53 -17.00
N PHE A 168 -3.26 -4.24 -15.99
CA PHE A 168 -4.29 -3.71 -15.11
C PHE A 168 -3.72 -2.49 -14.37
N CYS A 169 -2.60 -2.68 -13.67
CA CYS A 169 -1.85 -1.60 -13.04
C CYS A 169 -0.34 -1.84 -13.06
N VAL A 170 0.42 -0.78 -12.79
CA VAL A 170 1.87 -0.82 -12.52
C VAL A 170 2.12 -0.29 -11.12
N VAL A 171 2.75 -1.11 -10.29
CA VAL A 171 3.18 -0.74 -8.94
C VAL A 171 4.69 -0.57 -8.96
N GLY A 172 5.13 0.68 -8.91
CA GLY A 172 6.52 1.01 -8.64
C GLY A 172 6.87 0.70 -7.19
N ILE A 173 8.09 0.20 -6.97
CA ILE A 173 8.66 0.00 -5.63
C ILE A 173 10.05 0.61 -5.56
N THR A 174 10.39 1.17 -4.41
CA THR A 174 11.71 1.77 -4.18
C THR A 174 12.15 1.68 -2.72
N MET A 175 13.46 1.74 -2.50
CA MET A 175 14.07 1.89 -1.18
C MET A 175 14.42 3.34 -0.85
N ILE A 176 14.07 4.27 -1.73
CA ILE A 176 14.33 5.71 -1.56
C ILE A 176 13.07 6.37 -1.03
N ASP A 177 13.21 7.29 -0.08
CA ASP A 177 12.08 7.98 0.54
C ASP A 177 11.31 8.83 -0.48
N LEU A 178 10.01 9.04 -0.25
CA LEU A 178 9.11 9.72 -1.19
C LEU A 178 8.56 11.00 -0.60
N TYR A 179 8.35 12.00 -1.46
CA TYR A 179 7.58 13.19 -1.12
C TYR A 179 6.57 13.53 -2.24
N PRO A 180 5.37 14.02 -1.89
CA PRO A 180 4.30 14.26 -2.87
C PRO A 180 4.32 15.68 -3.47
N ARG A 181 4.83 16.67 -2.72
CA ARG A 181 4.99 18.08 -3.11
C ARG A 181 5.97 18.77 -2.14
N ASP A 182 6.51 19.92 -2.54
CA ASP A 182 7.60 20.58 -1.79
C ASP A 182 7.24 20.93 -0.34
N SER A 183 6.00 21.33 -0.07
CA SER A 183 5.53 21.68 1.27
C SER A 183 5.24 20.50 2.21
N TRP A 184 5.27 19.25 1.71
CA TRP A 184 4.93 18.07 2.50
C TRP A 184 6.20 17.33 2.94
N ASN A 185 6.23 16.79 4.15
CA ASN A 185 7.38 16.03 4.66
C ASN A 185 7.68 14.74 3.87
N PHE A 186 6.76 13.79 3.80
CA PHE A 186 6.92 12.52 3.08
C PHE A 186 5.59 11.81 2.83
N VAL A 187 5.62 10.75 2.03
CA VAL A 187 4.56 9.73 1.92
C VAL A 187 5.18 8.33 1.87
N PHE A 188 4.48 7.30 2.34
CA PHE A 188 4.90 5.92 2.10
C PHE A 188 4.65 5.49 0.65
N GLY A 189 3.63 6.06 0.02
CA GLY A 189 3.32 5.81 -1.37
C GLY A 189 2.27 6.78 -1.91
N GLN A 190 2.11 6.77 -3.22
CA GLN A 190 1.12 7.57 -3.93
C GLN A 190 0.61 6.78 -5.13
N ALA A 191 -0.65 6.95 -5.49
CA ALA A 191 -1.25 6.28 -6.64
C ALA A 191 -2.18 7.20 -7.43
N SER A 192 -2.30 6.92 -8.72
CA SER A 192 -3.36 7.40 -9.61
C SER A 192 -4.25 6.21 -9.95
N LEU A 193 -5.44 6.17 -9.36
CA LEU A 193 -6.42 5.08 -9.58
C LEU A 193 -6.94 5.07 -11.01
N THR A 194 -7.12 6.26 -11.60
CA THR A 194 -7.59 6.44 -12.97
C THR A 194 -6.57 5.93 -14.00
N ASP A 195 -5.29 6.23 -13.78
CA ASP A 195 -4.20 5.78 -14.65
C ASP A 195 -3.75 4.34 -14.34
N GLY A 196 -4.13 3.81 -13.18
CA GLY A 196 -3.71 2.51 -12.68
C GLY A 196 -2.20 2.42 -12.52
N VAL A 197 -1.61 3.42 -11.86
CA VAL A 197 -0.19 3.43 -11.50
C VAL A 197 -0.02 3.85 -10.04
N GLY A 198 0.94 3.25 -9.35
CA GLY A 198 1.29 3.58 -7.97
C GLY A 198 2.79 3.49 -7.74
N ILE A 199 3.31 4.18 -6.74
CA ILE A 199 4.68 4.05 -6.25
C ILE A 199 4.63 3.89 -4.74
N PHE A 200 5.40 2.94 -4.22
CA PHE A 200 5.53 2.69 -2.79
C PHE A 200 7.00 2.63 -2.39
N SER A 201 7.33 3.20 -1.24
CA SER A 201 8.68 3.21 -0.69
C SER A 201 8.78 2.45 0.61
N PHE A 202 9.81 1.62 0.70
CA PHE A 202 10.13 0.87 1.91
C PHE A 202 11.21 1.53 2.77
N ALA A 203 11.71 2.71 2.36
CA ALA A 203 12.83 3.39 3.02
C ALA A 203 12.61 3.54 4.54
N ARG A 204 11.41 3.97 4.92
CA ARG A 204 11.03 4.31 6.30
C ARG A 204 10.77 3.11 7.21
N TYR A 205 10.83 1.88 6.69
CA TYR A 205 10.65 0.67 7.49
C TYR A 205 11.96 0.06 8.01
N GLY A 206 13.11 0.60 7.57
CA GLY A 206 14.42 0.23 8.12
C GLY A 206 14.52 0.58 9.61
N SER A 207 15.11 -0.29 10.43
CA SER A 207 15.25 -0.08 11.90
C SER A 207 15.95 1.21 12.25
N ASP A 208 16.90 1.55 11.40
CA ASP A 208 17.90 2.56 11.58
C ASP A 208 17.55 3.84 10.83
N PHE A 209 16.45 3.89 10.08
CA PHE A 209 16.08 5.05 9.25
C PHE A 209 16.08 6.38 10.03
N TYR A 210 15.57 6.35 11.26
CA TYR A 210 15.52 7.51 12.17
C TYR A 210 16.74 7.62 13.10
N SER A 211 17.68 6.68 13.01
CA SER A 211 18.89 6.69 13.84
C SER A 211 19.79 7.88 13.48
N MET A 212 20.48 8.43 14.49
CA MET A 212 21.55 9.41 14.25
C MET A 212 22.67 8.84 13.37
N ARG A 213 22.89 7.51 13.45
CA ARG A 213 23.95 6.79 12.73
C ARG A 213 23.49 6.21 11.38
N TYR A 214 22.30 6.56 10.89
CA TYR A 214 21.82 6.07 9.60
C TYR A 214 22.79 6.43 8.48
N GLU A 215 23.31 5.41 7.79
CA GLU A 215 24.35 5.59 6.78
C GLU A 215 23.83 6.29 5.52
N GLY A 216 22.53 6.21 5.25
CA GLY A 216 21.88 6.88 4.12
C GLY A 216 21.72 8.40 4.27
N LYS A 217 22.15 8.99 5.40
CA LYS A 217 22.16 10.44 5.58
C LYS A 217 23.19 11.10 4.66
N VAL A 218 22.75 12.07 3.90
CA VAL A 218 23.61 12.85 3.00
C VAL A 218 24.46 13.81 3.84
N LYS A 219 25.74 13.46 4.07
CA LYS A 219 26.67 14.23 4.92
C LYS A 219 27.12 15.56 4.30
N LYS A 220 27.17 15.67 2.96
CA LYS A 220 27.55 16.88 2.23
C LYS A 220 26.93 16.86 0.84
N LEU A 221 25.96 17.74 0.58
CA LEU A 221 25.42 17.91 -0.76
C LEU A 221 26.40 18.81 -1.55
N LYS A 222 27.27 18.22 -2.37
CA LYS A 222 27.91 18.97 -3.46
C LYS A 222 26.87 19.10 -4.57
N LYS A 223 25.95 20.06 -4.42
CA LYS A 223 24.87 20.28 -5.39
C LYS A 223 25.47 20.91 -6.65
N THR A 224 25.95 20.08 -7.57
CA THR A 224 26.46 20.54 -8.88
C THR A 224 25.31 20.97 -9.79
N SER A 225 24.16 20.29 -9.71
CA SER A 225 22.86 20.69 -10.30
C SER A 225 21.71 19.84 -9.74
N SER A 226 20.45 20.25 -9.94
CA SER A 226 19.25 19.44 -9.65
C SER A 226 19.05 18.25 -10.60
N SER A 227 19.89 18.12 -11.63
CA SER A 227 19.88 17.05 -12.64
C SER A 227 21.02 16.04 -12.48
N ASP A 228 21.82 16.17 -11.43
CA ASP A 228 22.93 15.28 -11.14
C ASP A 228 22.46 14.07 -10.32
N TYR A 229 22.17 12.96 -11.01
CA TYR A 229 21.70 11.73 -10.39
C TYR A 229 22.84 10.84 -9.85
N SER A 230 24.12 11.25 -9.98
CA SER A 230 25.25 10.49 -9.43
C SER A 230 25.17 10.29 -7.91
N ILE A 231 24.39 11.15 -7.23
CA ILE A 231 24.07 11.02 -5.81
C ILE A 231 23.34 9.71 -5.46
N PHE A 232 22.75 9.03 -6.44
CA PHE A 232 22.09 7.74 -6.27
C PHE A 232 22.99 6.52 -6.52
N ASP A 233 24.19 6.70 -7.11
CA ASP A 233 25.05 5.58 -7.53
C ASP A 233 25.56 4.74 -6.34
N ASN A 234 25.73 5.38 -5.17
CA ASN A 234 26.12 4.74 -3.92
C ASN A 234 25.06 4.95 -2.83
N TYR A 235 23.79 5.00 -3.21
CA TYR A 235 22.70 5.16 -2.25
C TYR A 235 22.71 4.01 -1.25
N TYR A 236 22.71 4.34 0.04
CA TYR A 236 22.62 3.36 1.10
C TYR A 236 21.25 2.67 1.06
N ILE A 237 21.26 1.36 0.95
CA ILE A 237 20.05 0.54 1.03
C ILE A 237 20.13 -0.25 2.33
N PRO A 238 19.16 -0.09 3.24
CA PRO A 238 19.16 -0.86 4.47
C PRO A 238 19.07 -2.35 4.13
N GLU A 239 19.65 -3.18 5.00
CA GLU A 239 19.58 -4.64 4.84
C GLU A 239 18.12 -5.09 4.75
N ILE A 240 17.76 -5.74 3.65
CA ILE A 240 16.43 -6.32 3.52
C ILE A 240 16.42 -7.64 4.27
N THR A 241 15.69 -7.65 5.37
CA THR A 241 15.45 -8.83 6.18
C THR A 241 13.96 -9.15 6.15
N SER A 242 13.57 -10.37 6.53
CA SER A 242 12.16 -10.67 6.84
C SER A 242 11.60 -9.68 7.87
N VAL A 243 12.47 -9.12 8.73
CA VAL A 243 12.14 -8.05 9.69
C VAL A 243 11.77 -6.73 9.01
N LEU A 244 12.33 -6.39 7.83
CA LEU A 244 11.94 -5.18 7.08
C LEU A 244 10.52 -5.30 6.53
N LEU A 245 10.18 -6.43 5.90
CA LEU A 245 8.83 -6.70 5.42
C LEU A 245 7.85 -6.84 6.59
N LEU A 246 8.30 -7.49 7.67
CA LEU A 246 7.58 -7.54 8.93
C LEU A 246 7.32 -6.13 9.48
N ARG A 247 8.29 -5.22 9.39
CA ARG A 247 8.15 -3.83 9.81
C ARG A 247 7.28 -3.03 8.86
N SER A 248 7.32 -3.23 7.55
CA SER A 248 6.40 -2.56 6.64
C SER A 248 4.97 -2.96 6.92
N CYS A 249 4.74 -4.25 7.15
CA CYS A 249 3.46 -4.76 7.58
C CYS A 249 3.08 -4.24 8.98
N LYS A 250 3.99 -4.27 9.97
CA LYS A 250 3.74 -3.74 11.33
C LYS A 250 3.55 -2.23 11.37
N ALA A 251 4.22 -1.47 10.51
CA ALA A 251 4.10 -0.03 10.46
C ALA A 251 2.89 0.39 9.63
N LEU A 252 2.46 -0.41 8.64
CA LEU A 252 1.12 -0.30 8.07
C LEU A 252 0.08 -0.59 9.16
N VAL A 253 0.25 -1.65 9.96
CA VAL A 253 -0.60 -1.96 11.12
C VAL A 253 -0.59 -0.82 12.15
N ARG A 254 0.57 -0.27 12.50
CA ARG A 254 0.68 0.87 13.43
C ARG A 254 0.15 2.16 12.86
N TRP A 255 0.30 2.42 11.56
CA TRP A 255 -0.29 3.59 10.91
C TRP A 255 -1.82 3.49 10.93
N ILE A 256 -2.36 2.28 10.70
CA ILE A 256 -3.78 1.97 10.92
C ILE A 256 -4.17 2.19 12.40
N ASP A 257 -3.26 1.91 13.35
CA ASP A 257 -3.52 2.07 14.79
C ASP A 257 -3.36 3.54 15.30
N ASP A 258 -2.36 4.30 14.84
CA ASP A 258 -2.00 5.63 15.33
C ASP A 258 -2.92 6.72 14.74
N GLU A 259 -3.43 6.58 13.51
CA GLU A 259 -4.47 7.47 12.96
C GLU A 259 -5.86 7.19 13.56
N SER A 260 -6.00 6.14 14.38
CA SER A 260 -7.17 5.89 15.25
C SER A 260 -7.03 6.54 16.64
N SER A 261 -5.87 7.13 16.94
CA SER A 261 -5.59 7.83 18.19
C SER A 261 -5.25 9.29 17.94
N ASP A 262 -6.27 10.14 17.87
CA ASP A 262 -6.09 11.58 18.02
C ASP A 262 -5.48 11.86 19.40
N ILE A 263 -4.20 12.24 19.44
CA ILE A 263 -3.62 12.93 20.60
C ILE A 263 -3.84 14.44 20.38
N PRO A 264 -4.57 15.13 21.27
CA PRO A 264 -4.83 16.56 21.14
C PRO A 264 -3.53 17.32 21.46
N GLY A 265 -2.87 17.86 20.44
CA GLY A 265 -1.67 18.66 20.69
C GLY A 265 -0.76 18.99 19.51
N ALA A 266 -1.29 19.24 18.32
CA ALA A 266 -0.59 20.04 17.30
C ALA A 266 -1.61 20.49 16.27
N THR A 267 -2.05 21.74 16.35
CA THR A 267 -2.83 22.40 15.30
C THR A 267 -2.03 22.41 13.99
N PRO A 268 -2.49 21.77 12.90
CA PRO A 268 -2.04 22.10 11.56
C PRO A 268 -2.83 23.32 11.11
N GLU A 269 -2.16 24.45 10.84
CA GLU A 269 -2.80 25.60 10.21
C GLU A 269 -3.44 25.17 8.88
N HIS A 270 -4.77 25.17 8.85
CA HIS A 270 -5.56 24.98 7.65
C HIS A 270 -5.40 26.18 6.72
N SER A 271 -4.69 25.99 5.61
CA SER A 271 -4.92 26.81 4.42
C SER A 271 -5.99 26.11 3.56
N ARG A 272 -7.17 26.73 3.53
CA ARG A 272 -8.25 26.45 2.58
C ARG A 272 -7.72 26.70 1.16
N GLU A 273 -7.76 25.69 0.30
CA GLU A 273 -8.54 25.72 -0.95
C GLU A 273 -8.34 24.45 -1.80
N ASP A 274 -9.49 23.83 -2.07
CA ASP A 274 -9.95 23.13 -3.26
C ASP A 274 -9.01 22.18 -4.03
N ASN A 275 -8.92 20.96 -3.53
CA ASN A 275 -8.94 19.75 -4.36
C ASN A 275 -9.62 18.68 -3.52
N GLY A 276 -10.77 18.18 -3.99
CA GLY A 276 -11.67 17.23 -3.32
C GLY A 276 -11.00 16.36 -2.24
N ASN A 277 -11.13 16.81 -0.99
CA ASN A 277 -10.73 16.06 0.20
C ASN A 277 -11.72 14.90 0.38
N LEU A 278 -11.47 13.80 -0.31
CA LEU A 278 -11.94 12.50 0.17
C LEU A 278 -10.97 12.09 1.28
N PRO A 279 -11.42 11.94 2.55
CA PRO A 279 -10.59 11.28 3.56
C PRO A 279 -10.22 9.90 3.02
N LYS A 280 -8.93 9.59 2.98
CA LYS A 280 -8.48 8.26 2.55
C LYS A 280 -8.91 7.29 3.64
N PRO A 281 -9.66 6.21 3.33
CA PRO A 281 -10.23 5.34 4.36
C PRO A 281 -9.13 4.44 4.93
N VAL A 282 -8.50 4.85 6.04
CA VAL A 282 -7.38 4.14 6.66
C VAL A 282 -7.84 2.93 7.47
N GLU A 283 -9.12 2.87 7.85
CA GLU A 283 -9.65 1.81 8.70
C GLU A 283 -10.38 0.67 8.00
N ALA A 284 -10.72 0.82 6.71
CA ALA A 284 -11.05 -0.32 5.85
C ALA A 284 -9.92 -1.38 5.80
N PHE A 285 -8.72 -1.01 6.26
CA PHE A 285 -7.55 -1.87 6.38
C PHE A 285 -7.50 -2.69 7.69
N LYS A 286 -8.45 -2.54 8.64
CA LYS A 286 -8.50 -3.35 9.87
C LYS A 286 -8.82 -4.83 9.60
N GLU A 287 -9.64 -5.16 8.60
CA GLU A 287 -9.83 -6.55 8.15
C GLU A 287 -8.56 -7.10 7.48
N TRP A 288 -7.81 -6.24 6.79
CA TRP A 288 -6.55 -6.61 6.15
C TRP A 288 -5.42 -6.76 7.17
N LYS A 289 -5.54 -6.18 8.37
CA LYS A 289 -4.63 -6.35 9.51
C LYS A 289 -4.53 -7.81 9.94
N GLU A 290 -5.65 -8.55 10.07
CA GLU A 290 -5.62 -9.97 10.43
C GLU A 290 -4.99 -10.83 9.33
N TRP A 291 -5.31 -10.54 8.07
CA TRP A 291 -4.71 -11.22 6.93
C TRP A 291 -3.21 -10.93 6.81
N ILE A 292 -2.79 -9.68 7.01
CA ILE A 292 -1.39 -9.28 7.10
C ILE A 292 -0.74 -9.98 8.29
N ILE A 293 -1.36 -10.05 9.47
CA ILE A 293 -0.81 -10.77 10.65
C ILE A 293 -0.65 -12.26 10.35
N LYS A 294 -1.56 -12.90 9.63
CA LYS A 294 -1.41 -14.30 9.18
C LYS A 294 -0.28 -14.45 8.16
N CYS A 295 -0.19 -13.52 7.22
CA CYS A 295 0.93 -13.42 6.29
C CYS A 295 2.27 -13.22 7.01
N LEU A 296 2.29 -12.44 8.09
CA LEU A 296 3.43 -12.24 8.97
C LEU A 296 3.77 -13.50 9.75
N ALA A 297 2.78 -14.25 10.23
CA ALA A 297 2.98 -15.53 10.90
C ALA A 297 3.62 -16.58 9.97
N VAL A 298 3.41 -16.47 8.65
CA VAL A 298 4.10 -17.28 7.63
C VAL A 298 5.56 -16.83 7.45
N LEU A 299 5.85 -15.53 7.53
CA LEU A 299 7.23 -15.00 7.44
C LEU A 299 8.06 -15.18 8.71
N GLN A 300 7.41 -15.45 9.85
CA GLN A 300 8.04 -15.62 11.16
C GLN A 300 8.38 -17.09 11.48
N LYS A 301 8.10 -18.03 10.57
CA LYS A 301 8.58 -19.42 10.61
C LYS A 301 9.88 -19.55 9.82
#